data_AF-A0A482R8U0-F1
#
_entry.id   AF-A0A482R8U0-F1
#
_cell.length_a   1.000
_cell.length_b   1.000
_cell.length_c   1.000
_cell.angle_alpha   90.00
_cell.angle_beta   90.00
_cell.angle_gamma   90.00
#
_symmetry.space_group_name_H-M   'P 1'
#
loop_
_entity.id
_entity.type
_entity.pdbx_description
1 polymer ?
#
loop_
_entity_poly.entity_id
_entity_poly.type
_entity_poly.pdbx_seq_one_letter_code
_entity_poly.pdbx_strand_id
1 'polypeptide(L)'
;MTFPPRAAAVFGDMIHVHGFVHCDPHPGNLFVRAHPEDGRWQLVVLDHGMYRRLTPQFRAAYCRLWKVSHRPQTIVVARLCRVCARAHSCCMHACVRRI
;
A
#
# COMPACT_ATOMS: atom_id res chain seq x y z
N MET A 1 -1.93 26.21 -7.80
CA MET A 1 -2.48 25.00 -8.43
C MET A 1 -1.90 23.79 -7.71
N THR A 2 -2.72 23.03 -7.00
CA THR A 2 -2.32 21.76 -6.38
C THR A 2 -2.20 20.69 -7.45
N PHE A 3 -1.24 19.78 -7.32
CA PHE A 3 -1.09 18.63 -8.21
C PHE A 3 -2.03 17.49 -7.76
N PRO A 4 -2.40 16.56 -8.65
CA PRO A 4 -3.15 15.38 -8.26
C PRO A 4 -2.38 14.51 -7.26
N PRO A 5 -3.08 13.83 -6.32
CA PRO A 5 -2.44 12.97 -5.35
C PRO A 5 -1.72 11.82 -6.05
N ARG A 6 -0.49 11.53 -5.59
CA ARG A 6 0.32 10.45 -6.15
C ARG A 6 -0.29 9.10 -5.76
N ALA A 7 -0.52 8.23 -6.73
CA ALA A 7 -1.04 6.88 -6.47
C ALA A 7 -0.21 6.14 -5.39
N ALA A 8 1.12 6.22 -5.46
CA ALA A 8 1.99 5.63 -4.44
C ALA A 8 1.70 6.12 -3.00
N ALA A 9 1.39 7.41 -2.84
CA ALA A 9 1.05 7.97 -1.53
C ALA A 9 -0.32 7.46 -1.04
N VAL A 10 -1.32 7.47 -1.91
CA VAL A 10 -2.68 6.98 -1.59
C VAL A 10 -2.67 5.50 -1.18
N PHE A 11 -1.99 4.65 -1.94
CA PHE A 11 -1.85 3.23 -1.62
C PHE A 11 -0.96 3.01 -0.38
N GLY A 12 0.02 3.89 -0.15
CA GLY A 12 0.77 3.97 1.09
C GLY A 12 -0.14 4.20 2.30
N ASP A 13 -1.03 5.18 2.24
CA ASP A 13 -1.96 5.52 3.32
C ASP A 13 -2.97 4.39 3.58
N MET A 14 -3.49 3.78 2.51
CA MET A 14 -4.33 2.57 2.60
C MET A 14 -3.66 1.51 3.49
N ILE A 15 -2.38 1.19 3.24
CA ILE A 15 -1.63 0.17 3.98
C ILE A 15 -1.28 0.63 5.41
N HIS A 16 -0.64 1.79 5.55
CA HIS A 16 0.02 2.21 6.79
C HIS A 16 -0.93 2.90 7.77
N VAL A 17 -1.94 3.62 7.27
CA VAL A 17 -2.88 4.40 8.08
C VAL A 17 -4.20 3.64 8.23
N HIS A 18 -4.82 3.25 7.12
CA HIS A 18 -6.19 2.71 7.14
C HIS A 18 -6.26 1.18 7.35
N GLY A 19 -5.20 0.43 7.03
CA GLY A 19 -5.14 -1.01 7.25
C GLY A 19 -5.97 -1.85 6.27
N PHE A 20 -6.19 -1.35 5.06
CA PHE A 20 -6.69 -2.13 3.93
C PHE A 20 -5.97 -1.71 2.67
N VAL A 21 -5.98 -2.51 1.61
CA VAL A 21 -5.32 -2.14 0.35
C VAL A 21 -6.12 -2.66 -0.83
N HIS A 22 -6.21 -1.85 -1.89
CA HIS A 22 -6.69 -2.30 -3.18
C HIS A 22 -5.59 -3.11 -3.87
N CYS A 23 -5.92 -4.32 -4.29
CA CYS A 23 -4.95 -5.32 -4.75
C CYS A 23 -4.62 -5.24 -6.23
N ASP A 24 -5.26 -4.36 -6.99
CA ASP A 24 -5.11 -4.26 -8.44
C ASP A 24 -5.02 -2.79 -8.91
N PRO A 25 -3.87 -2.13 -8.65
CA PRO A 25 -3.64 -0.74 -9.01
C PRO A 25 -3.39 -0.56 -10.51
N HIS A 26 -4.11 -1.27 -11.39
CA HIS A 26 -3.97 -1.09 -12.82
C HIS A 26 -4.47 0.30 -13.23
N PRO A 27 -3.87 0.95 -14.25
CA PRO A 27 -4.26 2.30 -14.66
C PRO A 27 -5.76 2.45 -14.98
N GLY A 28 -6.40 1.41 -15.54
CA GLY A 28 -7.85 1.42 -15.82
C GLY A 28 -8.76 1.50 -14.57
N ASN A 29 -8.23 1.29 -13.36
CA ASN A 29 -8.97 1.38 -12.10
C ASN A 29 -8.77 2.72 -11.41
N LEU A 30 -7.89 3.57 -11.95
CA LEU A 30 -7.50 4.83 -11.36
C LEU A 30 -7.98 5.96 -12.25
N PHE A 31 -8.82 6.82 -11.69
CA PHE A 31 -9.35 7.99 -12.38
C PHE A 31 -8.99 9.25 -11.62
N VAL A 32 -8.52 10.29 -12.32
CA VAL A 32 -8.18 11.58 -11.71
C VAL A 32 -9.25 12.59 -12.09
N ARG A 33 -9.84 13.25 -11.09
CA ARG A 33 -10.85 14.30 -11.30
C ARG A 33 -10.69 15.44 -10.33
N ALA A 34 -11.20 16.62 -10.68
CA ALA A 34 -11.40 17.68 -9.70
C ALA A 34 -12.63 17.35 -8.82
N HIS A 35 -12.54 17.68 -7.54
CA HIS A 35 -13.65 17.57 -6.61
C HIS A 35 -14.72 18.61 -6.98
N PRO A 36 -16.01 18.23 -7.03
CA PRO A 36 -17.07 19.10 -7.53
C PRO A 36 -17.29 20.38 -6.70
N GLU A 37 -16.96 20.37 -5.41
CA GLU A 37 -17.27 21.50 -4.51
C GLU A 37 -16.12 22.51 -4.40
N ASP A 38 -14.86 22.06 -4.39
CA ASP A 38 -13.70 22.88 -4.07
C ASP A 38 -12.56 22.79 -5.12
N GLY A 39 -12.79 22.05 -6.21
CA GLY A 39 -11.86 21.95 -7.34
C GLY A 39 -10.56 21.20 -7.02
N ARG A 40 -10.42 20.60 -5.84
CA ARG A 40 -9.21 19.86 -5.46
C ARG A 40 -9.10 18.57 -6.27
N TRP A 41 -7.90 18.25 -6.74
CA TRP A 41 -7.68 16.99 -7.44
C TRP A 41 -7.85 15.78 -6.51
N GLN A 42 -8.56 14.77 -7.01
CA GLN A 42 -8.82 13.52 -6.34
C GLN A 42 -8.41 12.35 -7.23
N LEU A 43 -7.86 11.31 -6.60
CA LEU A 43 -7.70 9.99 -7.21
C LEU A 43 -8.89 9.14 -6.80
N VAL A 44 -9.64 8.65 -7.78
CA VAL A 44 -10.82 7.80 -7.63
C VAL A 44 -10.41 6.38 -8.02
N VAL A 45 -10.75 5.42 -7.17
CA VAL A 45 -10.61 3.98 -7.47
C VAL A 45 -11.96 3.49 -7.95
N LEU A 46 -12.03 2.88 -9.14
CA LEU A 46 -13.31 2.52 -9.79
C LEU A 46 -13.80 1.11 -9.44
N ASP A 47 -12.92 0.11 -9.60
CA ASP A 47 -13.24 -1.28 -9.27
C ASP A 47 -12.98 -1.52 -7.78
N HIS A 48 -14.00 -1.96 -7.04
CA HIS A 48 -13.90 -2.26 -5.62
C HIS A 48 -13.94 -3.76 -5.30
N GLY A 49 -13.77 -4.64 -6.29
CA GLY A 49 -13.85 -6.10 -6.14
C GLY A 49 -12.65 -6.74 -5.43
N MET A 50 -11.49 -6.07 -5.41
CA MET A 50 -10.23 -6.65 -4.90
C MET A 50 -9.61 -5.84 -3.75
N TYR A 51 -10.23 -5.91 -2.57
CA TYR A 51 -9.63 -5.36 -1.34
C TYR A 51 -9.10 -6.43 -0.41
N ARG A 52 -8.02 -6.10 0.29
CA ARG A 52 -7.56 -6.88 1.43
C ARG A 52 -7.44 -6.03 2.68
N ARG A 53 -8.15 -6.42 3.72
CA ARG A 53 -7.91 -5.93 5.09
C ARG A 53 -6.63 -6.55 5.65
N LEU A 54 -5.80 -5.70 6.24
CA LEU A 54 -4.57 -6.08 6.90
C LEU A 54 -4.84 -6.30 8.38
N THR A 55 -4.33 -7.40 8.94
CA THR A 55 -4.40 -7.59 10.39
C THR A 55 -3.52 -6.56 11.10
N PRO A 56 -3.87 -6.11 12.32
CA PRO A 56 -3.04 -5.18 13.07
C PRO A 56 -1.59 -5.68 13.25
N GLN A 57 -1.42 -6.99 13.45
CA GLN A 57 -0.12 -7.64 13.60
C GLN A 57 0.69 -7.56 12.30
N PHE A 58 0.06 -7.87 11.16
CA PHE A 58 0.71 -7.77 9.86
C PHE A 58 1.08 -6.32 9.52
N ARG A 59 0.16 -5.38 9.71
CA ARG A 59 0.41 -3.96 9.46
C ARG A 59 1.60 -3.46 10.27
N ALA A 60 1.67 -3.78 11.56
CA ALA A 60 2.80 -3.41 12.41
C ALA A 60 4.12 -4.07 11.96
N ALA A 61 4.10 -5.33 11.52
CA ALA A 61 5.27 -6.01 10.97
C ALA A 61 5.73 -5.36 9.65
N TYR A 62 4.80 -5.02 8.76
CA TYR A 62 5.07 -4.39 7.47
C TYR A 62 5.62 -2.96 7.65
N CYS A 63 5.03 -2.15 8.54
CA CYS A 63 5.57 -0.82 8.88
C CYS A 63 7.00 -0.91 9.43
N ARG A 64 7.28 -1.92 10.27
CA ARG A 64 8.63 -2.16 10.79
C ARG A 64 9.59 -2.54 9.66
N LEU A 65 9.18 -3.46 8.78
CA LEU A 65 9.97 -3.84 7.61
C LEU A 65 10.33 -2.61 6.79
N TRP A 66 9.35 -1.73 6.55
CA TRP A 66 9.56 -0.56 5.71
C TRP A 66 10.53 0.46 6.31
N LYS A 67 10.48 0.65 7.64
CA LYS A 67 11.45 1.48 8.36
C LYS A 67 12.88 0.94 8.29
N VAL A 68 13.05 -0.38 8.37
CA VAL A 68 14.39 -1.00 8.36
C VAL A 68 14.91 -1.30 6.97
N SER A 69 14.05 -1.25 5.94
CA SER A 69 14.38 -1.57 4.55
C SER A 69 15.54 -0.74 3.97
N HIS A 70 15.69 0.50 4.44
CA HIS A 70 16.76 1.39 3.99
C HIS A 70 18.12 1.03 4.58
N ARG A 71 18.19 0.03 5.48
CA ARG A 71 19.43 -0.44 6.08
C ARG A 71 19.86 -1.75 5.42
N PRO A 72 21.01 -1.79 4.74
CA PRO A 72 21.49 -3.00 4.11
C PRO A 72 21.80 -4.05 5.19
N GLN A 73 21.10 -5.19 5.13
CA GLN A 73 21.47 -6.46 5.75
C GLN A 73 21.42 -6.54 7.28
N THR A 74 20.22 -6.60 7.85
CA THR A 74 20.04 -7.15 9.21
C THR A 74 19.22 -8.42 9.17
N ILE A 75 19.55 -9.39 10.04
CA ILE A 75 18.72 -10.57 10.34
C ILE A 75 17.25 -10.20 10.61
N VAL A 76 17.02 -8.96 11.06
CA VAL A 76 15.70 -8.35 11.28
C VAL A 76 14.90 -8.21 9.98
N VAL A 77 15.50 -7.70 8.90
CA VAL A 77 14.84 -7.61 7.58
C VAL A 77 14.43 -8.99 7.11
N ALA A 78 15.36 -9.97 7.13
CA ALA A 78 15.07 -11.34 6.72
C ALA A 78 13.94 -11.98 7.54
N ARG A 79 13.93 -11.77 8.86
CA ARG A 79 12.87 -12.26 9.75
C ARG A 79 11.52 -11.61 9.44
N LEU A 80 11.49 -10.29 9.25
CA LEU A 80 10.27 -9.54 8.93
C LEU A 80 9.73 -9.89 7.54
N CYS A 81 10.58 -10.09 6.54
CA CYS A 81 10.18 -10.57 5.22
C CYS A 81 9.50 -11.95 5.30
N ARG A 82 10.03 -12.88 6.11
CA ARG A 82 9.39 -14.20 6.32
C ARG A 82 8.02 -14.08 6.98
N VAL A 83 7.88 -13.21 7.99
CA VAL A 83 6.59 -12.95 8.65
C VAL A 83 5.58 -12.34 7.68
N CYS A 84 6.00 -11.34 6.89
CA CYS A 84 5.11 -10.66 5.96
C CYS A 84 4.74 -11.53 4.75
N ALA A 85 5.64 -12.38 4.27
CA ALA A 85 5.32 -13.37 3.26
C ALA A 85 4.22 -14.30 3.78
N ARG A 86 4.41 -14.98 4.92
CA ARG A 86 3.44 -15.98 5.39
C ARG A 86 2.04 -15.46 5.70
N ALA A 87 1.88 -14.16 5.98
CA ALA A 87 0.62 -13.63 6.51
C ALA A 87 -0.49 -13.39 5.45
N HIS A 88 -0.18 -13.13 4.16
CA HIS A 88 -1.21 -12.83 3.16
C HIS A 88 -0.82 -13.24 1.72
N SER A 89 -1.57 -14.18 1.13
CA SER A 89 -1.18 -15.04 -0.01
C SER A 89 -1.02 -14.44 -1.42
N CYS A 90 -1.24 -13.15 -1.70
CA CYS A 90 -1.17 -12.70 -3.11
C CYS A 90 -0.57 -11.30 -3.29
N CYS A 91 -1.24 -10.23 -2.86
CA CYS A 91 -0.87 -8.87 -3.27
C CYS A 91 0.43 -8.35 -2.61
N MET A 92 0.61 -8.62 -1.31
CA MET A 92 1.75 -8.10 -0.55
C MET A 92 3.01 -8.98 -0.68
N HIS A 93 2.85 -10.25 -1.07
CA HIS A 93 3.98 -11.15 -1.32
C HIS A 93 4.91 -10.64 -2.43
N ALA A 94 4.33 -10.13 -3.51
CA ALA A 94 5.09 -9.55 -4.61
C ALA A 94 5.88 -8.31 -4.16
N CYS A 95 5.31 -7.51 -3.27
CA CYS A 95 5.94 -6.31 -2.74
C CYS A 95 7.12 -6.65 -1.82
N VAL A 96 6.95 -7.61 -0.90
CA VAL A 96 8.00 -8.00 0.08
C VAL A 96 9.18 -8.73 -0.56
N ARG A 97 8.99 -9.44 -1.69
CA ARG A 97 10.08 -10.13 -2.40
C ARG A 97 10.98 -9.22 -3.25
N ARG A 98 10.57 -7.97 -3.48
CA ARG A 98 11.32 -6.99 -4.29
C ARG A 98 12.05 -5.93 -3.42
N ILE A 99 11.92 -6.03 -2.10
CA ILE A 99 12.65 -5.25 -1.09
C ILE A 99 13.94 -6.01 -0.75
#